data_AF-A0A367HNG0-F1
#
_entry.id   AF-A0A367HNG0-F1
#
_cell.length_a   1.000
_cell.length_b   1.000
_cell.length_c   1.000
_cell.angle_alpha   90.00
_cell.angle_beta   90.00
_cell.angle_gamma   90.00
#
_symmetry.space_group_name_H-M   'P 1'
#
loop_
_entity.id
_entity.type
_entity.pdbx_description
1 polymer ?
#
loop_
_entity_poly.entity_id
_entity_poly.type
_entity_poly.pdbx_seq_one_letter_code
_entity_poly.pdbx_strand_id
1 'polypeptide(L)'
;MIQIQAALFWAYATGAVLAVSAARQLQWWQRSVHEEGMRTRSRAANPYLLLTVLFAAVLLVPTGLFMMWQNPSWATMQVARDHHGIWAGFVLCYAGGTVVAALLGFLVAQWLVLVGAGYWAYLQSVGGHFLLFGMLVHGWDGTGYRRLLTTSQAALREWPKDSVVNDLLRFLTSGTFLALLILGAAVIGTLLITEIGWLMEGWELPGADEDRKVARVLAVAIAAAGVYGLPFIGAVAASLLVRLAGWPVGLVVFAAAAGAVLLARRSPVRLLYGLVGIPERHWKADLDLAPAS
;
A
#
# COMPACT_ATOMS: atom_id res chain seq x y z
N MET A 1 14.39 16.69 1.03
CA MET A 1 14.54 15.21 1.00
C MET A 1 13.18 14.52 1.01
N ILE A 2 12.38 14.63 -0.07
CA ILE A 2 10.92 14.42 0.04
C ILE A 2 10.42 13.15 -0.70
N GLN A 3 11.21 12.54 -1.58
CA GLN A 3 10.74 11.36 -2.32
C GLN A 3 10.93 10.02 -1.59
N ILE A 4 11.84 9.94 -0.63
CA ILE A 4 11.91 8.77 0.26
C ILE A 4 10.56 8.53 0.94
N GLN A 5 9.78 9.59 1.21
CA GLN A 5 8.46 9.47 1.83
C GLN A 5 7.50 8.64 0.98
N ALA A 6 7.43 8.88 -0.34
CA ALA A 6 6.56 8.10 -1.23
C ALA A 6 6.96 6.62 -1.23
N ALA A 7 8.26 6.33 -1.32
CA ALA A 7 8.76 4.95 -1.27
C ALA A 7 8.48 4.28 0.10
N LEU A 8 8.67 4.99 1.21
CA LEU A 8 8.39 4.50 2.55
C LEU A 8 6.89 4.25 2.75
N PHE A 9 6.03 5.17 2.31
CA PHE A 9 4.58 5.00 2.38
C PHE A 9 4.11 3.82 1.53
N TRP A 10 4.65 3.66 0.33
CA TRP A 10 4.34 2.52 -0.52
C TRP A 10 4.78 1.20 0.12
N ALA A 11 6.00 1.13 0.62
CA ALA A 11 6.53 -0.07 1.28
C ALA A 11 5.70 -0.44 2.52
N TYR A 12 5.42 0.55 3.37
CA TYR A 12 4.57 0.39 4.55
C TYR A 12 3.16 -0.08 4.19
N ALA A 13 2.52 0.54 3.20
CA ALA A 13 1.20 0.14 2.75
C ALA A 13 1.18 -1.26 2.13
N THR A 14 2.25 -1.64 1.44
CA THR A 14 2.45 -2.98 0.87
C THR A 14 2.57 -4.03 1.97
N GLY A 15 3.38 -3.77 3.00
CA GLY A 15 3.46 -4.68 4.15
C GLY A 15 2.12 -4.83 4.86
N ALA A 16 1.39 -3.73 5.04
CA ALA A 16 0.07 -3.75 5.65
C ALA A 16 -0.97 -4.52 4.83
N VAL A 17 -1.03 -4.32 3.50
CA VAL A 17 -1.99 -5.06 2.65
C VAL A 17 -1.69 -6.55 2.64
N LEU A 18 -0.41 -6.93 2.56
CA LEU A 18 0.00 -8.33 2.61
C LEU A 18 -0.41 -9.01 3.93
N ALA A 19 -0.27 -8.33 5.06
CA ALA A 19 -0.78 -8.83 6.34
C ALA A 19 -2.31 -8.95 6.38
N VAL A 20 -3.03 -7.99 5.80
CA VAL A 20 -4.51 -8.03 5.71
C VAL A 20 -4.97 -9.18 4.82
N SER A 21 -4.29 -9.44 3.71
CA SER A 21 -4.62 -10.55 2.80
C SER A 21 -4.34 -11.91 3.42
N ALA A 22 -3.31 -12.02 4.27
CA ALA A 22 -3.02 -13.22 5.06
C ALA A 22 -3.78 -13.28 6.40
N ALA A 23 -4.78 -12.42 6.63
CA ALA A 23 -5.34 -12.21 7.96
C ALA A 23 -5.87 -13.50 8.62
N ARG A 24 -6.51 -14.38 7.84
CA ARG A 24 -7.06 -15.65 8.36
C ARG A 24 -5.96 -16.64 8.71
N GLN A 25 -4.95 -16.76 7.86
CA GLN A 25 -3.79 -17.62 8.10
C GLN A 25 -3.01 -17.14 9.33
N LEU A 26 -2.89 -15.83 9.53
CA LEU A 26 -2.25 -15.26 10.73
C LEU A 26 -3.04 -15.61 12.00
N GLN A 27 -4.37 -15.49 11.98
CA GLN A 27 -5.21 -15.87 13.11
C GLN A 27 -5.20 -17.37 13.38
N TRP A 28 -5.22 -18.20 12.32
CA TRP A 28 -5.10 -19.66 12.43
C TRP A 28 -3.76 -20.07 13.03
N TRP A 29 -2.66 -19.54 12.49
CA TRP A 29 -1.30 -19.82 12.96
C TRP A 29 -1.13 -19.45 14.44
N GLN A 30 -1.63 -18.29 14.88
CA GLN A 30 -1.52 -17.88 16.28
C GLN A 30 -2.17 -18.89 17.24
N ARG A 31 -3.26 -19.55 16.83
CA ARG A 31 -3.92 -20.58 17.65
C ARG A 31 -3.11 -21.86 17.72
N SER A 32 -2.63 -22.37 16.59
CA SER A 32 -1.79 -23.58 16.59
C SER A 32 -0.52 -23.40 17.42
N VAL A 33 0.08 -22.20 17.43
CA VAL A 33 1.24 -21.88 18.29
C VAL A 33 0.88 -21.85 19.77
N HIS A 34 -0.36 -21.49 20.13
CA HIS A 34 -0.81 -21.50 21.52
C HIS A 34 -0.94 -22.93 22.06
N GLU A 35 -1.34 -23.87 21.21
CA GLU A 35 -1.50 -25.30 21.56
C GLU A 35 -0.15 -26.02 21.66
N GLU A 36 0.83 -25.70 20.80
CA GLU A 36 2.15 -26.36 20.76
C GLU A 36 3.21 -25.74 21.71
N GLY A 37 2.92 -24.56 22.31
CA GLY A 37 3.79 -23.86 23.26
C GLY A 37 4.77 -22.85 22.63
N MET A 38 5.12 -21.78 23.37
CA MET A 38 5.93 -20.66 22.85
C MET A 38 7.39 -21.01 22.47
N ARG A 39 7.90 -22.19 22.88
CA ARG A 39 9.30 -22.59 22.63
C ARG A 39 9.53 -23.21 21.25
N THR A 40 8.49 -23.65 20.54
CA THR A 40 8.60 -24.38 19.26
C THR A 40 8.30 -23.51 18.03
N ARG A 41 7.52 -22.42 18.15
CA ARG A 41 7.23 -21.48 17.05
C ARG A 41 7.28 -20.02 17.50
N SER A 42 8.29 -19.29 17.02
CA SER A 42 8.41 -17.84 17.24
C SER A 42 7.42 -17.06 16.38
N ARG A 43 6.81 -15.99 16.94
CA ARG A 43 6.00 -15.03 16.16
C ARG A 43 6.80 -14.34 15.03
N ALA A 44 8.12 -14.26 15.19
CA ALA A 44 9.03 -13.74 14.17
C ALA A 44 9.34 -14.76 13.05
N ALA A 45 9.09 -16.05 13.27
CA ALA A 45 9.20 -17.11 12.26
C ALA A 45 7.92 -17.24 11.42
N ASN A 46 7.26 -16.11 11.16
CA ASN A 46 6.04 -16.05 10.36
C ASN A 46 6.42 -16.06 8.86
N PRO A 47 6.02 -17.08 8.07
CA PRO A 47 6.38 -17.17 6.66
C PRO A 47 5.85 -15.99 5.84
N TYR A 48 4.66 -15.47 6.17
CA TYR A 48 4.08 -14.30 5.49
C TYR A 48 4.89 -13.03 5.75
N LEU A 49 5.43 -12.89 6.97
CA LEU A 49 6.30 -11.77 7.30
C LEU A 49 7.64 -11.88 6.55
N LEU A 50 8.25 -13.07 6.56
CA LEU A 50 9.49 -13.33 5.84
C LEU A 50 9.34 -13.03 4.35
N LEU A 51 8.28 -13.53 3.71
CA LEU A 51 7.98 -13.28 2.30
C LEU A 51 7.77 -11.79 2.02
N THR A 52 7.14 -11.05 2.93
CA THR A 52 6.99 -9.59 2.82
C THR A 52 8.35 -8.87 2.87
N VAL A 53 9.23 -9.28 3.79
CA VAL A 53 10.59 -8.72 3.89
C VAL A 53 11.41 -9.08 2.66
N LEU A 54 11.32 -10.31 2.17
CA LEU A 54 11.99 -10.75 0.94
C LEU A 54 11.48 -10.00 -0.28
N PHE A 55 10.16 -9.81 -0.41
CA PHE A 55 9.58 -8.98 -1.46
C PHE A 55 10.17 -7.56 -1.44
N ALA A 56 10.22 -6.93 -0.26
CA ALA A 56 10.79 -5.60 -0.12
C ALA A 56 12.30 -5.57 -0.46
N ALA A 57 13.07 -6.52 0.05
CA ALA A 57 14.53 -6.55 -0.11
C ALA A 57 15.00 -6.97 -1.51
N VAL A 58 14.28 -7.87 -2.17
CA VAL A 58 14.69 -8.49 -3.45
C VAL A 58 14.03 -7.82 -4.66
N LEU A 59 12.81 -7.29 -4.52
CA LEU A 59 12.09 -6.67 -5.63
C LEU A 59 11.98 -5.16 -5.47
N LEU A 60 11.43 -4.69 -4.35
CA LEU A 60 11.11 -3.28 -4.15
C LEU A 60 12.35 -2.38 -4.10
N VAL A 61 13.33 -2.76 -3.26
CA VAL A 61 14.58 -2.01 -3.09
C VAL A 61 15.41 -2.01 -4.37
N PRO A 62 15.74 -3.16 -5.00
CA PRO A 62 16.57 -3.17 -6.20
C PRO A 62 15.93 -2.42 -7.37
N THR A 63 14.60 -2.54 -7.54
CA THR A 63 13.87 -1.77 -8.55
C THR A 63 13.98 -0.27 -8.31
N GLY A 64 13.80 0.17 -7.06
CA GLY A 64 13.95 1.57 -6.68
C GLY A 64 15.35 2.13 -6.88
N LEU A 65 16.36 1.35 -6.49
CA LEU A 65 17.76 1.72 -6.69
C LEU A 65 18.12 1.78 -8.18
N PHE A 66 17.60 0.85 -9.00
CA PHE A 66 17.76 0.90 -10.44
C PHE A 66 17.13 2.16 -11.03
N MET A 67 15.90 2.52 -10.63
CA MET A 67 15.27 3.78 -11.07
C MET A 67 16.07 5.01 -10.65
N MET A 68 16.60 4.99 -9.43
CA MET A 68 17.46 6.05 -8.91
C MET A 68 18.75 6.20 -9.71
N TRP A 69 19.33 5.08 -10.13
CA TRP A 69 20.51 5.06 -10.97
C TRP A 69 20.21 5.51 -12.41
N GLN A 70 19.12 5.06 -13.01
CA GLN A 70 18.80 5.37 -14.40
C GLN A 70 18.28 6.80 -14.57
N ASN A 71 17.45 7.28 -13.64
CA ASN A 71 16.76 8.56 -13.74
C ASN A 71 16.82 9.32 -12.39
N PRO A 72 18.00 9.78 -11.93
CA PRO A 72 18.19 10.36 -10.61
C PRO A 72 17.30 11.58 -10.36
N SER A 73 17.04 12.39 -11.39
CA SER A 73 16.14 13.55 -11.28
C SER A 73 14.71 13.11 -10.98
N TRP A 74 14.14 12.21 -11.79
CA TRP A 74 12.79 11.68 -11.55
C TRP A 74 12.69 10.92 -10.22
N ALA A 75 13.66 10.05 -9.96
CA ALA A 75 13.77 9.23 -8.75
C ALA A 75 14.31 9.98 -7.52
N THR A 76 14.40 11.32 -7.58
CA THR A 76 14.42 12.18 -6.38
C THR A 76 13.28 13.22 -6.34
N MET A 77 12.22 13.10 -7.15
CA MET A 77 11.17 14.12 -7.34
C MET A 77 11.81 15.46 -7.71
N GLN A 78 12.74 15.44 -8.65
CA GLN A 78 13.44 16.61 -9.16
C GLN A 78 14.27 17.35 -8.09
N VAL A 79 14.66 16.68 -6.99
CA VAL A 79 15.50 17.28 -5.93
C VAL A 79 16.98 17.25 -6.32
N ALA A 80 17.49 16.08 -6.70
CA ALA A 80 18.83 15.94 -7.26
C ALA A 80 18.72 16.06 -8.78
N ARG A 81 19.67 16.75 -9.43
CA ARG A 81 19.68 16.87 -10.88
C ARG A 81 20.30 15.64 -11.55
N ASP A 82 21.31 15.07 -10.90
CA ASP A 82 22.16 13.99 -11.36
C ASP A 82 22.66 13.18 -10.15
N HIS A 83 23.51 12.18 -10.39
CA HIS A 83 24.08 11.32 -9.36
C HIS A 83 24.94 12.07 -8.33
N HIS A 84 25.57 13.19 -8.70
CA HIS A 84 26.39 13.97 -7.78
C HIS A 84 25.53 14.71 -6.74
N GLY A 85 24.28 15.01 -7.08
CA GLY A 85 23.30 15.57 -6.16
C GLY A 85 22.71 14.58 -5.15
N ILE A 86 23.01 13.27 -5.29
CA ILE A 86 22.49 12.22 -4.40
C ILE A 86 23.53 11.90 -3.33
N TRP A 87 23.21 12.26 -2.09
CA TRP A 87 24.03 11.88 -0.93
C TRP A 87 23.95 10.37 -0.65
N ALA A 88 25.09 9.73 -0.34
CA ALA A 88 25.15 8.29 -0.07
C ALA A 88 24.20 7.82 1.05
N GLY A 89 24.02 8.64 2.10
CA GLY A 89 23.07 8.32 3.16
C GLY A 89 21.62 8.27 2.69
N PHE A 90 21.26 9.01 1.62
CA PHE A 90 19.93 8.91 1.01
C PHE A 90 19.69 7.51 0.44
N VAL A 91 20.69 6.92 -0.22
CA VAL A 91 20.62 5.56 -0.77
C VAL A 91 20.48 4.53 0.35
N LEU A 92 21.24 4.68 1.44
CA LEU A 92 21.13 3.82 2.62
C LEU A 92 19.76 3.93 3.29
N CYS A 93 19.26 5.14 3.50
CA CYS A 93 17.93 5.36 4.05
C CYS A 93 16.85 4.80 3.13
N TYR A 94 17.00 4.92 1.80
CA TYR A 94 16.07 4.32 0.85
C TYR A 94 16.07 2.80 0.98
N ALA A 95 17.24 2.16 0.86
CA ALA A 95 17.35 0.71 0.89
C ALA A 95 16.91 0.11 2.23
N GLY A 96 17.47 0.58 3.34
CA GLY A 96 17.12 0.09 4.67
C GLY A 96 15.72 0.53 5.11
N GLY A 97 15.37 1.79 4.88
CA GLY A 97 14.08 2.35 5.28
C GLY A 97 12.91 1.70 4.58
N THR A 98 13.04 1.35 3.29
CA THR A 98 11.99 0.65 2.54
C THR A 98 11.68 -0.72 3.16
N VAL A 99 12.71 -1.51 3.51
CA VAL A 99 12.53 -2.81 4.16
C VAL A 99 11.92 -2.65 5.55
N VAL A 100 12.42 -1.71 6.34
CA VAL A 100 11.88 -1.41 7.68
C VAL A 100 10.43 -0.94 7.60
N ALA A 101 10.08 -0.09 6.63
CA ALA A 101 8.73 0.40 6.43
C ALA A 101 7.77 -0.76 6.08
N ALA A 102 8.15 -1.65 5.16
CA ALA A 102 7.35 -2.84 4.84
C ALA A 102 7.17 -3.76 6.06
N LEU A 103 8.24 -4.00 6.82
CA LEU A 103 8.21 -4.75 8.07
C LEU A 103 7.23 -4.13 9.08
N LEU A 104 7.33 -2.82 9.32
CA LEU A 104 6.46 -2.10 10.26
C LEU A 104 4.99 -2.11 9.82
N GLY A 105 4.73 -1.93 8.53
CA GLY A 105 3.38 -2.01 7.96
C GLY A 105 2.74 -3.36 8.21
N PHE A 106 3.50 -4.42 7.92
CA PHE A 106 3.08 -5.79 8.18
C PHE A 106 2.81 -6.03 9.66
N LEU A 107 3.73 -5.67 10.55
CA LEU A 107 3.60 -5.94 11.98
C LEU A 107 2.43 -5.20 12.63
N VAL A 108 2.19 -3.95 12.25
CA VAL A 108 1.04 -3.17 12.76
C VAL A 108 -0.27 -3.77 12.28
N ALA A 109 -0.38 -4.08 10.99
CA ALA A 109 -1.59 -4.71 10.43
C ALA A 109 -1.82 -6.11 11.01
N GLN A 110 -0.75 -6.92 11.16
CA GLN A 110 -0.81 -8.21 11.84
C GLN A 110 -1.32 -8.04 13.26
N TRP A 111 -0.74 -7.13 14.06
CA TRP A 111 -1.20 -6.90 15.42
C TRP A 111 -2.69 -6.55 15.47
N LEU A 112 -3.16 -5.64 14.61
CA LEU A 112 -4.57 -5.27 14.50
C LEU A 112 -5.46 -6.46 14.11
N VAL A 113 -5.06 -7.27 13.14
CA VAL A 113 -5.77 -8.49 12.76
C VAL A 113 -5.86 -9.47 13.93
N LEU A 114 -4.75 -9.67 14.65
CA LEU A 114 -4.67 -10.63 15.75
C LEU A 114 -5.46 -10.19 16.99
N VAL A 115 -5.64 -8.89 17.22
CA VAL A 115 -6.57 -8.38 18.26
C VAL A 115 -8.03 -8.33 17.80
N GLY A 116 -8.33 -8.77 16.57
CA GLY A 116 -9.68 -8.77 16.01
C GLY A 116 -10.15 -7.39 15.55
N ALA A 117 -9.24 -6.46 15.27
CA ALA A 117 -9.50 -5.14 14.72
C ALA A 117 -9.24 -5.12 13.20
N GLY A 118 -9.75 -6.11 12.45
CA GLY A 118 -9.43 -6.30 11.04
C GLY A 118 -9.79 -5.10 10.14
N TYR A 119 -10.92 -4.43 10.42
CA TYR A 119 -11.27 -3.20 9.69
C TYR A 119 -10.24 -2.09 9.89
N TRP A 120 -9.65 -1.97 11.09
CA TRP A 120 -8.58 -1.00 11.35
C TRP A 120 -7.28 -1.41 10.67
N ALA A 121 -6.99 -2.71 10.56
CA ALA A 121 -5.85 -3.19 9.75
C ALA A 121 -6.02 -2.82 8.27
N TYR A 122 -7.24 -2.93 7.73
CA TYR A 122 -7.56 -2.45 6.38
C TYR A 122 -7.45 -0.93 6.26
N LEU A 123 -7.99 -0.15 7.21
CA LEU A 123 -7.83 1.30 7.19
C LEU A 123 -6.36 1.73 7.29
N GLN A 124 -5.53 0.95 7.97
CA GLN A 124 -4.09 1.14 7.99
C GLN A 124 -3.54 1.09 6.53
N SER A 125 -3.80 0.00 5.79
CA SER A 125 -3.28 -0.15 4.43
C SER A 125 -3.82 0.93 3.48
N VAL A 126 -5.09 1.31 3.62
CA VAL A 126 -5.70 2.44 2.90
C VAL A 126 -5.00 3.75 3.24
N GLY A 127 -4.72 4.01 4.52
CA GLY A 127 -4.02 5.20 4.98
C GLY A 127 -2.60 5.30 4.41
N GLY A 128 -1.86 4.19 4.37
CA GLY A 128 -0.53 4.12 3.76
C GLY A 128 -0.57 4.47 2.26
N HIS A 129 -1.49 3.85 1.51
CA HIS A 129 -1.69 4.15 0.08
C HIS A 129 -2.17 5.58 -0.14
N PHE A 130 -3.00 6.14 0.75
CA PHE A 130 -3.44 7.53 0.68
C PHE A 130 -2.26 8.49 0.80
N LEU A 131 -1.34 8.25 1.74
CA LEU A 131 -0.13 9.05 1.89
C LEU A 131 0.79 8.93 0.67
N LEU A 132 0.95 7.72 0.11
CA LEU A 132 1.65 7.51 -1.15
C LEU A 132 1.04 8.38 -2.28
N PHE A 133 -0.25 8.20 -2.57
CA PHE A 133 -0.91 8.93 -3.65
C PHE A 133 -0.97 10.43 -3.37
N GLY A 134 -1.13 10.84 -2.11
CA GLY A 134 -1.07 12.25 -1.70
C GLY A 134 0.27 12.89 -2.04
N MET A 135 1.37 12.18 -1.78
CA MET A 135 2.71 12.65 -2.17
C MET A 135 2.91 12.68 -3.68
N LEU A 136 2.37 11.71 -4.43
CA LEU A 136 2.46 11.69 -5.89
C LEU A 136 1.61 12.77 -6.56
N VAL A 137 0.39 13.02 -6.06
CA VAL A 137 -0.59 13.93 -6.67
C VAL A 137 -0.36 15.36 -6.20
N HIS A 138 -0.35 15.60 -4.89
CA HIS A 138 -0.21 16.93 -4.33
C HIS A 138 1.26 17.29 -4.13
N GLY A 139 2.05 16.36 -3.58
CA GLY A 139 3.41 16.65 -3.12
C GLY A 139 3.40 17.63 -1.93
N TRP A 140 4.58 18.10 -1.53
CA TRP A 140 4.73 18.96 -0.36
C TRP A 140 4.45 20.45 -0.61
N ASP A 141 4.46 20.88 -1.88
CA ASP A 141 4.29 22.27 -2.31
C ASP A 141 3.15 22.42 -3.34
N GLY A 142 2.32 21.40 -3.49
CA GLY A 142 1.25 21.40 -4.48
C GLY A 142 1.72 21.18 -5.92
N THR A 143 2.94 20.68 -6.19
CA THR A 143 3.40 20.34 -7.55
C THR A 143 3.77 18.87 -7.74
N GLY A 144 3.28 17.97 -6.88
CA GLY A 144 3.58 16.53 -6.91
C GLY A 144 3.37 15.91 -8.29
N TYR A 145 2.17 16.05 -8.86
CA TYR A 145 1.85 15.48 -10.17
C TYR A 145 2.75 16.04 -11.29
N ARG A 146 3.15 17.31 -11.21
CA ARG A 146 4.06 17.94 -12.19
C ARG A 146 5.44 17.29 -12.14
N ARG A 147 5.94 16.99 -10.94
CA ARG A 147 7.22 16.31 -10.75
C ARG A 147 7.19 14.85 -11.17
N LEU A 148 6.06 14.18 -10.94
CA LEU A 148 5.85 12.81 -11.38
C LEU A 148 5.86 12.68 -12.91
N LEU A 149 5.18 13.61 -13.59
CA LEU A 149 5.00 13.61 -15.05
C LEU A 149 6.15 14.27 -15.82
N THR A 150 7.23 14.69 -15.15
CA THR A 150 8.41 15.27 -15.80
C THR A 150 9.63 14.40 -15.54
N THR A 151 10.49 14.23 -16.54
CA THR A 151 11.69 13.37 -16.40
C THR A 151 12.92 14.11 -15.87
N SER A 152 12.93 15.45 -15.93
CA SER A 152 14.05 16.28 -15.50
C SER A 152 13.63 17.62 -14.89
N GLN A 153 14.52 18.25 -14.13
CA GLN A 153 14.33 19.62 -13.61
C GLN A 153 14.14 20.66 -14.72
N ALA A 154 14.76 20.47 -15.89
CA ALA A 154 14.57 21.37 -17.02
C ALA A 154 13.12 21.31 -17.53
N ALA A 155 12.60 20.11 -17.75
CA ALA A 155 11.20 19.89 -18.12
C ALA A 155 10.23 20.43 -17.06
N LEU A 156 10.53 20.25 -15.77
CA LEU A 156 9.71 20.82 -14.68
C LEU A 156 9.65 22.35 -14.72
N ARG A 157 10.76 23.04 -15.03
CA ARG A 157 10.79 24.50 -15.16
C ARG A 157 10.00 24.99 -16.38
N GLU A 158 9.95 24.19 -17.43
CA GLU A 158 9.21 24.49 -18.65
C GLU A 158 7.73 24.12 -18.58
N TRP A 159 7.32 23.32 -17.58
CA TRP A 159 5.93 22.88 -17.36
C TRP A 159 4.85 23.95 -17.59
N PRO A 160 4.96 25.21 -17.09
CA PRO A 160 3.90 26.20 -17.28
C PRO A 160 3.69 26.62 -18.73
N LYS A 161 4.63 26.31 -19.63
CA LYS A 161 4.63 26.73 -21.03
C LYS A 161 3.83 25.80 -21.94
N ASP A 162 3.47 24.62 -21.48
CA ASP A 162 2.81 23.59 -22.29
C ASP A 162 1.51 23.08 -21.65
N SER A 163 0.74 22.32 -22.43
CA SER A 163 -0.45 21.66 -21.93
C SER A 163 -0.10 20.40 -21.12
N VAL A 164 -0.89 20.13 -20.08
CA VAL A 164 -0.74 18.93 -19.25
C VAL A 164 -0.82 17.63 -20.06
N VAL A 165 -1.62 17.64 -21.15
CA VAL A 165 -1.77 16.49 -22.05
C VAL A 165 -0.45 16.21 -22.78
N ASN A 166 0.22 17.24 -23.28
CA ASN A 166 1.50 17.08 -23.97
C ASN A 166 2.58 16.56 -23.03
N ASP A 167 2.66 17.08 -21.80
CA ASP A 167 3.62 16.57 -20.81
C ASP A 167 3.33 15.13 -20.40
N LEU A 168 2.05 14.76 -20.26
CA LEU A 168 1.64 13.38 -20.05
C LEU A 168 2.10 12.47 -21.20
N LEU A 169 1.88 12.87 -22.45
CA LEU A 169 2.29 12.08 -23.62
C LEU A 169 3.82 11.95 -23.72
N ARG A 170 4.57 12.99 -23.40
CA ARG A 170 6.04 12.93 -23.29
C ARG A 170 6.49 11.98 -22.21
N PHE A 171 5.81 11.99 -21.06
CA PHE A 171 6.11 11.06 -19.99
C PHE A 171 5.84 9.62 -20.42
N LEU A 172 4.68 9.34 -21.00
CA LEU A 172 4.29 7.99 -21.45
C LEU A 172 5.19 7.43 -22.56
N THR A 173 5.83 8.29 -23.35
CA THR A 173 6.80 7.89 -24.39
C THR A 173 8.25 7.94 -23.91
N SER A 174 8.50 8.30 -22.65
CA SER A 174 9.86 8.40 -22.09
C SER A 174 10.46 7.05 -21.70
N GLY A 175 11.80 6.97 -21.71
CA GLY A 175 12.52 5.83 -21.17
C GLY A 175 12.25 5.60 -19.67
N THR A 176 11.94 6.65 -18.91
CA THR A 176 11.55 6.56 -17.50
C THR A 176 10.24 5.79 -17.33
N PHE A 177 9.22 6.12 -18.13
CA PHE A 177 7.94 5.40 -18.09
C PHE A 177 8.10 3.95 -18.56
N LEU A 178 8.88 3.69 -19.62
CA LEU A 178 9.16 2.32 -20.06
C LEU A 178 9.82 1.50 -18.95
N ALA A 179 10.79 2.07 -18.24
CA ALA A 179 11.43 1.40 -17.11
C ALA A 179 10.41 1.13 -15.99
N LEU A 180 9.56 2.11 -15.65
CA LEU A 180 8.48 1.93 -14.67
C LEU A 180 7.47 0.88 -15.10
N LEU A 181 7.15 0.80 -16.39
CA LEU A 181 6.23 -0.19 -16.90
C LEU A 181 6.83 -1.60 -16.74
N ILE A 182 8.08 -1.81 -17.13
CA ILE A 182 8.72 -3.13 -17.08
C ILE A 182 8.97 -3.56 -15.62
N LEU A 183 9.67 -2.72 -14.85
CA LEU A 183 10.03 -3.06 -13.47
C LEU A 183 8.82 -2.97 -12.54
N GLY A 184 7.94 -2.00 -12.76
CA GLY A 184 6.68 -1.89 -12.04
C GLY A 184 5.75 -3.06 -12.34
N ALA A 185 5.66 -3.55 -13.58
CA ALA A 185 4.88 -4.76 -13.87
C ALA A 185 5.41 -5.98 -13.12
N ALA A 186 6.74 -6.13 -13.01
CA ALA A 186 7.32 -7.21 -12.19
C ALA A 186 6.96 -7.04 -10.70
N VAL A 187 7.19 -5.87 -10.11
CA VAL A 187 6.93 -5.62 -8.68
C VAL A 187 5.44 -5.68 -8.35
N ILE A 188 4.61 -4.94 -9.08
CA ILE A 188 3.15 -4.89 -8.87
C ILE A 188 2.52 -6.23 -9.24
N GLY A 189 2.98 -6.89 -10.31
CA GLY A 189 2.50 -8.21 -10.69
C GLY A 189 2.75 -9.25 -9.60
N THR A 190 3.98 -9.32 -9.07
CA THR A 190 4.29 -10.21 -7.93
C THR A 190 3.48 -9.85 -6.69
N LEU A 191 3.33 -8.55 -6.38
CA LEU A 191 2.51 -8.09 -5.27
C LEU A 191 1.06 -8.56 -5.40
N LEU A 192 0.42 -8.32 -6.54
CA LEU A 192 -0.98 -8.68 -6.79
C LEU A 192 -1.19 -10.19 -6.79
N ILE A 193 -0.28 -10.96 -7.41
CA ILE A 193 -0.34 -12.44 -7.37
C ILE A 193 -0.27 -12.93 -5.91
N THR A 194 0.63 -12.35 -5.11
CA THR A 194 0.79 -12.72 -3.70
C THR A 194 -0.44 -12.33 -2.89
N GLU A 195 -0.94 -11.10 -3.07
CA GLU A 195 -2.12 -10.57 -2.38
C GLU A 195 -3.37 -11.43 -2.67
N ILE A 196 -3.62 -11.71 -3.95
CA ILE A 196 -4.75 -12.53 -4.38
C ILE A 196 -4.58 -13.96 -3.89
N GLY A 197 -3.38 -14.54 -4.03
CA GLY A 197 -3.10 -15.90 -3.59
C GLY A 197 -3.35 -16.09 -2.10
N TRP A 198 -2.87 -15.17 -1.26
CA TRP A 198 -3.09 -15.23 0.20
C TRP A 198 -4.55 -14.97 0.56
N LEU A 199 -5.23 -14.06 -0.14
CA LEU A 199 -6.66 -13.84 0.10
C LEU A 199 -7.48 -15.10 -0.25
N MET A 200 -7.15 -15.76 -1.37
CA MET A 200 -7.80 -16.99 -1.81
C MET A 200 -7.54 -18.16 -0.86
N GLU A 201 -6.29 -18.37 -0.44
CA GLU A 201 -5.92 -19.38 0.56
C GLU A 201 -6.70 -19.16 1.86
N GLY A 202 -6.86 -17.90 2.29
CA GLY A 202 -7.65 -17.57 3.47
C GLY A 202 -9.12 -17.99 3.35
N TRP A 203 -9.73 -17.89 2.16
CA TRP A 203 -11.10 -18.33 1.91
C TRP A 203 -11.27 -19.86 1.84
N GLU A 204 -10.20 -20.60 1.66
CA GLU A 204 -10.23 -22.06 1.62
C GLU A 204 -10.12 -22.70 3.01
N LEU A 205 -9.89 -21.89 4.05
CA LEU A 205 -9.88 -22.35 5.42
C LEU A 205 -11.30 -22.71 5.94
N PRO A 206 -11.45 -23.69 6.85
CA PRO A 206 -12.76 -24.19 7.29
C PRO A 206 -13.66 -23.12 7.92
N GLY A 207 -14.84 -22.87 7.36
CA GLY A 207 -15.77 -21.83 7.84
C GLY A 207 -15.45 -20.41 7.34
N ALA A 208 -14.48 -20.25 6.43
CA ALA A 208 -14.14 -18.93 5.86
C ALA A 208 -15.06 -18.51 4.70
N ASP A 209 -15.67 -19.47 3.99
CA ASP A 209 -16.53 -19.18 2.83
C ASP A 209 -17.88 -18.55 3.23
N GLU A 210 -18.33 -18.77 4.47
CA GLU A 210 -19.60 -18.23 5.01
C GLU A 210 -19.55 -16.71 5.22
N ASP A 211 -18.36 -16.16 5.49
CA ASP A 211 -18.17 -14.72 5.70
C ASP A 211 -18.18 -13.93 4.38
N ARG A 212 -17.89 -14.59 3.24
CA ARG A 212 -17.85 -13.94 1.93
C ARG A 212 -19.25 -13.93 1.31
N LYS A 213 -19.73 -12.74 0.94
CA LYS A 213 -21.10 -12.56 0.42
C LYS A 213 -21.18 -12.42 -1.10
N VAL A 214 -20.04 -12.47 -1.79
CA VAL A 214 -19.93 -12.29 -3.23
C VAL A 214 -18.99 -13.32 -3.86
N ALA A 215 -19.03 -13.44 -5.18
CA ALA A 215 -18.10 -14.30 -5.92
C ALA A 215 -16.63 -13.86 -5.70
N ARG A 216 -15.70 -14.83 -5.70
CA ARG A 216 -14.25 -14.60 -5.43
C ARG A 216 -13.66 -13.47 -6.28
N VAL A 217 -13.94 -13.47 -7.59
CA VAL A 217 -13.44 -12.44 -8.52
C VAL A 217 -13.95 -11.05 -8.15
N LEU A 218 -15.23 -10.94 -7.79
CA LEU A 218 -15.81 -9.66 -7.37
C LEU A 218 -15.26 -9.22 -6.01
N ALA A 219 -15.04 -10.14 -5.07
CA ALA A 219 -14.41 -9.85 -3.79
C ALA A 219 -12.98 -9.29 -3.97
N VAL A 220 -12.17 -9.90 -4.84
CA VAL A 220 -10.84 -9.39 -5.22
C VAL A 220 -10.95 -7.99 -5.83
N ALA A 221 -11.88 -7.77 -6.76
CA ALA A 221 -12.07 -6.46 -7.38
C ALA A 221 -12.48 -5.38 -6.37
N ILE A 222 -13.38 -5.70 -5.44
CA ILE A 222 -13.78 -4.80 -4.35
C ILE A 222 -12.60 -4.52 -3.42
N ALA A 223 -11.82 -5.54 -3.05
CA ALA A 223 -10.63 -5.39 -2.22
C ALA A 223 -9.60 -4.46 -2.90
N ALA A 224 -9.27 -4.71 -4.16
CA ALA A 224 -8.35 -3.90 -4.94
C ALA A 224 -8.86 -2.45 -5.10
N ALA A 225 -10.15 -2.26 -5.39
CA ALA A 225 -10.76 -0.93 -5.46
C ALA A 225 -10.70 -0.22 -4.10
N GLY A 226 -10.89 -0.95 -3.01
CA GLY A 226 -10.79 -0.42 -1.66
C GLY A 226 -9.36 -0.07 -1.23
N VAL A 227 -8.35 -0.87 -1.60
CA VAL A 227 -6.95 -0.67 -1.19
C VAL A 227 -6.25 0.35 -2.07
N TYR A 228 -6.51 0.36 -3.38
CA TYR A 228 -5.80 1.22 -4.34
C TYR A 228 -6.67 2.37 -4.85
N GLY A 229 -7.93 2.09 -5.21
CA GLY A 229 -8.83 3.09 -5.80
C GLY A 229 -9.31 4.16 -4.82
N LEU A 230 -9.81 3.73 -3.65
CA LEU A 230 -10.30 4.63 -2.60
C LEU A 230 -9.24 5.64 -2.13
N PRO A 231 -8.00 5.24 -1.77
CA PRO A 231 -6.98 6.20 -1.37
C PRO A 231 -6.51 7.09 -2.52
N PHE A 232 -6.50 6.60 -3.76
CA PHE A 232 -6.19 7.45 -4.93
C PHE A 232 -7.22 8.57 -5.11
N ILE A 233 -8.52 8.22 -5.12
CA ILE A 233 -9.61 9.20 -5.20
C ILE A 233 -9.55 10.15 -4.01
N GLY A 234 -9.28 9.62 -2.81
CA GLY A 234 -9.07 10.43 -1.61
C GLY A 234 -7.95 11.45 -1.78
N ALA A 235 -6.79 11.04 -2.29
CA ALA A 235 -5.64 11.93 -2.50
C ALA A 235 -5.94 13.04 -3.53
N VAL A 236 -6.64 12.70 -4.62
CA VAL A 236 -7.10 13.69 -5.61
C VAL A 236 -8.07 14.67 -4.98
N ALA A 237 -9.08 14.18 -4.24
CA ALA A 237 -10.06 15.02 -3.57
C ALA A 237 -9.41 15.96 -2.52
N ALA A 238 -8.49 15.44 -1.71
CA ALA A 238 -7.73 16.24 -0.75
C ALA A 238 -6.92 17.34 -1.47
N SER A 239 -6.22 16.99 -2.55
CA SER A 239 -5.45 17.94 -3.36
C SER A 239 -6.32 19.05 -3.95
N LEU A 240 -7.50 18.69 -4.48
CA LEU A 240 -8.47 19.66 -5.02
C LEU A 240 -9.00 20.58 -3.93
N LEU A 241 -9.42 20.04 -2.78
CA LEU A 241 -9.93 20.85 -1.67
C LEU A 241 -8.89 21.82 -1.14
N VAL A 242 -7.63 21.40 -1.00
CA VAL A 242 -6.54 22.30 -0.59
C VAL A 242 -6.30 23.40 -1.63
N ARG A 243 -6.43 23.11 -2.93
CA ARG A 243 -6.28 24.14 -3.98
C ARG A 243 -7.45 25.13 -4.01
N LEU A 244 -8.67 24.66 -3.76
CA LEU A 244 -9.88 25.47 -3.86
C LEU A 244 -10.12 26.32 -2.59
N ALA A 245 -9.95 25.72 -1.41
CA ALA A 245 -10.23 26.37 -0.12
C ALA A 245 -8.96 26.87 0.59
N GLY A 246 -7.78 26.56 0.05
CA GLY A 246 -6.49 26.86 0.68
C GLY A 246 -6.12 25.89 1.81
N TRP A 247 -4.84 25.91 2.16
CA TRP A 247 -4.33 25.29 3.38
C TRP A 247 -4.52 26.26 4.57
N PRO A 248 -5.02 25.84 5.76
CA PRO A 248 -5.34 24.46 6.20
C PRO A 248 -6.82 24.03 6.01
N VAL A 249 -7.71 24.93 5.60
CA VAL A 249 -9.16 24.69 5.56
C VAL A 249 -9.54 23.49 4.69
N GLY A 250 -8.97 23.37 3.49
CA GLY A 250 -9.24 22.26 2.59
C GLY A 250 -8.90 20.89 3.18
N LEU A 251 -7.85 20.80 3.99
CA LEU A 251 -7.48 19.55 4.67
C LEU A 251 -8.48 19.20 5.78
N VAL A 252 -8.92 20.19 6.57
CA VAL A 252 -9.91 19.97 7.64
C VAL A 252 -11.23 19.48 7.05
N VAL A 253 -11.69 20.11 5.97
CA VAL A 253 -12.90 19.70 5.25
C VAL A 253 -12.76 18.27 4.70
N PHE A 254 -11.62 17.95 4.07
CA PHE A 254 -11.34 16.60 3.60
C PHE A 254 -11.34 15.57 4.74
N ALA A 255 -10.65 15.87 5.86
CA ALA A 255 -10.55 14.97 7.00
C ALA A 255 -11.92 14.70 7.64
N ALA A 256 -12.78 15.72 7.74
CA ALA A 256 -14.14 15.57 8.23
C ALA A 256 -14.97 14.68 7.30
N ALA A 257 -14.91 14.91 5.98
CA ALA A 257 -15.62 14.12 4.99
C ALA A 257 -15.12 12.66 4.95
N ALA A 258 -13.80 12.45 4.93
CA ALA A 258 -13.18 11.13 4.97
C ALA A 258 -13.52 10.39 6.28
N GLY A 259 -13.49 11.09 7.42
CA GLY A 259 -13.90 10.53 8.72
C GLY A 259 -15.35 10.07 8.70
N ALA A 260 -16.27 10.88 8.16
CA ALA A 260 -17.67 10.50 8.00
C ALA A 260 -17.84 9.28 7.07
N VAL A 261 -17.10 9.21 5.96
CA VAL A 261 -17.19 8.12 4.97
C VAL A 261 -16.50 6.84 5.44
N LEU A 262 -15.44 6.91 6.23
CA LEU A 262 -14.68 5.72 6.65
C LEU A 262 -15.15 5.20 8.02
N LEU A 263 -15.35 6.09 8.99
CA LEU A 263 -15.53 5.71 10.38
C LEU A 263 -16.99 5.54 10.80
N ALA A 264 -17.94 6.11 10.06
CA ALA A 264 -19.36 5.96 10.39
C ALA A 264 -19.78 4.47 10.42
N ARG A 265 -20.63 4.11 11.39
CA ARG A 265 -21.09 2.71 11.55
C ARG A 265 -21.78 2.14 10.30
N ARG A 266 -22.45 3.00 9.53
CA ARG A 266 -23.13 2.65 8.28
C ARG A 266 -22.35 3.13 7.04
N SER A 267 -21.02 3.20 7.13
CA SER A 267 -20.23 3.65 6.00
C SER A 267 -20.33 2.68 4.82
N PRO A 268 -20.39 3.21 3.58
CA PRO A 268 -20.33 2.37 2.38
C PRO A 268 -19.03 1.55 2.34
N VAL A 269 -17.93 2.09 2.86
CA VAL A 269 -16.64 1.40 2.91
C VAL A 269 -16.67 0.19 3.87
N ARG A 270 -17.30 0.30 5.05
CA ARG A 270 -17.51 -0.87 5.92
C ARG A 270 -18.42 -1.91 5.28
N LEU A 271 -19.47 -1.47 4.58
CA LEU A 271 -20.35 -2.40 3.87
C LEU A 271 -19.59 -3.16 2.79
N LEU A 272 -18.79 -2.48 1.96
CA LEU A 272 -17.95 -3.10 0.93
C LEU A 272 -16.91 -4.04 1.55
N TYR A 273 -16.26 -3.64 2.64
CA TYR A 273 -15.33 -4.49 3.38
C TYR A 273 -15.99 -5.80 3.83
N GLY A 274 -17.20 -5.71 4.40
CA GLY A 274 -17.97 -6.88 4.84
C GLY A 274 -18.44 -7.80 3.70
N LEU A 275 -18.42 -7.35 2.43
CA LEU A 275 -18.71 -8.22 1.29
C LEU A 275 -17.54 -9.14 0.93
N VAL A 276 -16.31 -8.67 1.11
CA VAL A 276 -15.07 -9.38 0.74
C VAL A 276 -14.83 -10.59 1.65
N GLY A 277 -15.39 -10.59 2.86
CA GLY A 277 -15.19 -11.66 3.83
C GLY A 277 -13.79 -11.61 4.47
N ILE A 278 -13.22 -10.42 4.66
CA ILE A 278 -12.02 -10.23 5.49
C ILE A 278 -12.47 -10.22 6.96
N PRO A 279 -11.79 -10.93 7.89
CA PRO A 279 -12.23 -11.04 9.27
C PRO A 279 -12.47 -9.66 9.92
N GLU A 280 -13.69 -9.40 10.37
CA GLU A 280 -14.01 -8.19 11.15
C GLU A 280 -13.62 -8.32 12.62
N ARG A 281 -13.55 -9.55 13.13
CA ARG A 281 -13.27 -9.93 14.52
C ARG A 281 -12.29 -11.11 14.55
N HIS A 282 -12.02 -11.65 15.73
CA HIS A 282 -11.41 -12.96 15.83
C HIS A 282 -12.27 -13.97 15.08
N TRP A 283 -11.77 -14.50 13.96
CA TRP A 283 -12.46 -15.51 13.18
C TRP A 283 -12.48 -16.80 13.98
N LYS A 284 -13.63 -17.21 14.53
CA LYS A 284 -13.78 -18.53 15.12
C LYS A 284 -13.86 -19.51 13.95
N ALA A 285 -12.80 -20.26 13.70
CA ALA A 285 -12.97 -21.49 12.97
C ALA A 285 -13.72 -22.40 13.95
N ASP A 286 -14.91 -22.85 13.61
CA ASP A 286 -15.59 -23.88 14.40
C ASP A 286 -14.71 -25.12 14.39
N LEU A 287 -13.88 -25.24 15.43
CA LEU A 287 -13.19 -26.47 15.81
C LEU A 287 -14.12 -27.37 16.65
N ASP A 288 -15.40 -27.00 16.76
CA ASP A 288 -16.47 -27.93 17.15
C ASP A 288 -16.78 -28.92 16.01
N LEU A 289 -15.74 -29.46 15.37
CA LEU A 289 -15.82 -30.81 14.82
C LEU A 289 -15.81 -31.73 16.03
N ALA A 290 -17.01 -31.96 16.57
CA ALA A 290 -17.26 -33.02 17.51
C ALA A 290 -16.53 -34.30 17.04
N PRO A 291 -15.88 -35.06 17.94
CA PRO A 291 -15.34 -36.35 17.56
C PRO A 291 -16.50 -37.14 16.94
N ALA A 292 -16.31 -37.63 15.72
CA ALA A 292 -17.23 -38.56 15.09
C ALA A 292 -17.40 -39.74 16.06
N SER A 293 -18.55 -39.78 16.72
CA SER A 293 -19.01 -40.89 17.56
C SER A 293 -19.51 -42.02 16.67
#